data_AF-A0A8T4WWY7-F1
#
_entry.id   AF-A0A8T4WWY7-F1
#
_cell.length_a   1.000
_cell.length_b   1.000
_cell.length_c   1.000
_cell.angle_alpha   90.00
_cell.angle_beta   90.00
_cell.angle_gamma   90.00
#
_symmetry.space_group_name_H-M   'P 1'
#
loop_
_entity.id
_entity.type
_entity.pdbx_description
1 polymer ?
#
loop_
_entity_poly.entity_id
_entity_poly.type
_entity_poly.pdbx_seq_one_letter_code
_entity_poly.pdbx_strand_id
1 'polypeptide(L)'
;YLGKIFEQVCKQFLNSVKSYPKIGRWWYKEDEIDIVALNEKKNKILFGECKWSKNNVTFTLLNELKEKGEKVRWKNEKREEEYALFSKSGFTEDLRQEASESKELRIYSLKDLEKAF
;
A
#
# COMPACT_ATOMS: atom_id res chain seq x y z
N TYR A 1 7.06 -0.73 -18.17
CA TYR A 1 8.18 -1.58 -17.71
C TYR A 1 8.62 -1.25 -16.28
N LEU A 2 9.15 -0.05 -16.00
CA LEU A 2 9.66 0.31 -14.66
C LEU A 2 8.61 0.30 -13.53
N GLY A 3 7.37 0.72 -13.79
CA GLY A 3 6.30 0.67 -12.78
C GLY A 3 6.04 -0.74 -12.24
N LYS A 4 5.94 -1.73 -13.13
CA LYS A 4 5.73 -3.14 -12.74
C LYS A 4 6.95 -3.72 -12.01
N ILE A 5 8.17 -3.27 -12.31
CA ILE A 5 9.37 -3.64 -11.52
C ILE A 5 9.29 -3.03 -10.13
N PHE A 6 8.95 -1.75 -10.03
CA PHE A 6 8.80 -1.06 -8.76
C PHE A 6 7.74 -1.72 -7.86
N GLU A 7 6.59 -2.12 -8.42
CA GLU A 7 5.58 -2.91 -7.69
C GLU A 7 6.16 -4.21 -7.11
N GLN A 8 7.05 -4.91 -7.82
CA GLN A 8 7.70 -6.12 -7.30
C GLN A 8 8.65 -5.81 -6.14
N VAL A 9 9.42 -4.73 -6.25
CA VAL A 9 10.30 -4.27 -5.16
C VAL A 9 9.49 -3.93 -3.91
N CYS A 10 8.35 -3.23 -4.07
CA CYS A 10 7.47 -2.90 -2.95
C CYS A 10 6.88 -4.15 -2.27
N LYS A 11 6.51 -5.17 -3.04
CA LYS A 11 6.06 -6.47 -2.50
C LYS A 11 7.17 -7.22 -1.77
N GLN A 12 8.38 -7.23 -2.31
CA GLN A 12 9.55 -7.83 -1.66
C GLN A 12 9.87 -7.15 -0.34
N PHE A 13 9.80 -5.81 -0.31
CA PHE A 13 9.94 -5.04 0.91
C PHE A 13 8.87 -5.41 1.95
N LEU A 14 7.59 -5.48 1.59
CA LEU A 14 6.55 -5.89 2.55
C LEU A 14 6.74 -7.34 3.05
N ASN A 15 7.21 -8.23 2.19
CA ASN A 15 7.58 -9.59 2.58
C ASN A 15 8.74 -9.61 3.60
N SER A 16 9.74 -8.71 3.46
CA SER A 16 10.88 -8.65 4.39
C SER A 16 10.48 -8.18 5.80
N VAL A 17 9.44 -7.35 5.91
CA VAL A 17 8.86 -6.91 7.20
C VAL A 17 8.12 -8.05 7.93
N LYS A 18 7.81 -9.16 7.26
CA LYS A 18 7.18 -10.38 7.83
C LYS A 18 5.87 -10.17 8.59
N SER A 19 5.15 -9.09 8.31
CA SER A 19 3.85 -8.77 8.95
C SER A 19 2.66 -9.47 8.30
N TYR A 20 2.75 -9.84 7.02
CA TYR A 20 1.64 -10.42 6.24
C TYR A 20 2.08 -11.71 5.55
N PRO A 21 1.52 -12.87 5.94
CA PRO A 21 1.86 -14.16 5.34
C PRO A 21 1.45 -14.33 3.87
N LYS A 22 0.45 -13.56 3.39
CA LYS A 22 -0.04 -13.63 2.01
C LYS A 22 0.01 -12.24 1.40
N ILE A 23 0.68 -12.09 0.26
CA ILE A 23 0.77 -10.82 -0.48
C ILE A 23 0.49 -11.09 -1.95
N GLY A 24 -0.39 -10.29 -2.56
CA GLY A 24 -0.77 -10.43 -3.96
C GLY A 24 -1.26 -9.12 -4.57
N ARG A 25 -1.91 -9.22 -5.73
CA ARG A 25 -2.74 -8.15 -6.32
C ARG A 25 -4.19 -8.49 -6.11
N TRP A 26 -5.06 -7.50 -6.19
CA TRP A 26 -6.49 -7.71 -6.32
C TRP A 26 -7.00 -6.93 -7.53
N TRP A 27 -7.92 -7.55 -8.28
CA TRP A 27 -8.59 -6.92 -9.40
C TRP A 27 -10.05 -7.35 -9.46
N TYR A 28 -10.92 -6.43 -9.82
CA TYR A 28 -12.33 -6.68 -10.07
C TYR A 28 -12.87 -5.63 -11.04
N LYS A 29 -13.34 -6.07 -12.21
CA LYS A 29 -13.70 -5.18 -13.32
C LYS A 29 -12.54 -4.22 -13.67
N GLU A 30 -12.79 -2.92 -13.68
CA GLU A 30 -11.79 -1.87 -13.90
C GLU A 30 -10.91 -1.54 -12.69
N ASP A 31 -11.23 -2.03 -11.48
CA ASP A 31 -10.46 -1.73 -10.28
C ASP A 31 -9.26 -2.69 -10.13
N GLU A 32 -8.07 -2.13 -9.91
CA GLU A 32 -6.85 -2.84 -9.50
C GLU A 32 -6.30 -2.22 -8.21
N ILE A 33 -5.88 -3.08 -7.27
CA ILE A 33 -5.03 -2.71 -6.13
C ILE A 33 -3.69 -3.42 -6.31
N ASP A 34 -2.60 -2.65 -6.43
CA ASP A 34 -1.25 -3.17 -6.70
C ASP A 34 -0.78 -4.18 -5.65
N ILE A 35 -1.17 -3.97 -4.40
CA ILE A 35 -0.83 -4.81 -3.25
C ILE A 35 -2.06 -5.05 -2.37
N VAL A 36 -2.40 -6.32 -2.17
CA VAL A 36 -3.26 -6.76 -1.08
C VAL A 36 -2.49 -7.75 -0.23
N ALA A 37 -2.32 -7.45 1.05
CA ALA A 37 -1.57 -8.26 1.99
C ALA A 37 -2.46 -8.69 3.16
N LEU A 38 -2.54 -9.99 3.44
CA LEU A 38 -3.45 -10.56 4.42
C LEU A 38 -2.69 -11.14 5.62
N ASN A 39 -3.16 -10.82 6.82
CA ASN A 39 -2.84 -11.53 8.04
C ASN A 39 -4.12 -12.14 8.62
N GLU A 40 -4.43 -13.37 8.20
CA GLU A 40 -5.64 -14.08 8.61
C GLU A 40 -5.74 -14.31 10.11
N LYS A 41 -4.61 -14.50 10.80
CA LYS A 41 -4.55 -14.74 12.25
C LYS A 41 -4.93 -13.49 13.05
N LYS A 42 -4.54 -12.31 12.56
CA LYS A 42 -4.83 -11.01 13.19
C LYS A 42 -6.06 -10.32 12.59
N ASN A 43 -6.74 -10.94 11.62
CA ASN A 43 -7.79 -10.30 10.81
C ASN A 43 -7.36 -8.95 10.20
N LYS A 44 -6.09 -8.80 9.83
CA LYS A 44 -5.60 -7.57 9.17
C LYS A 44 -5.54 -7.72 7.67
N ILE A 45 -5.94 -6.68 6.95
CA ILE A 45 -5.71 -6.51 5.52
C ILE A 45 -4.94 -5.22 5.31
N LEU A 46 -3.95 -5.25 4.44
CA LEU A 46 -3.26 -4.06 3.96
C LEU A 46 -3.51 -3.89 2.47
N PHE A 47 -3.99 -2.71 2.11
CA PHE A 47 -4.11 -2.26 0.73
C PHE A 47 -2.93 -1.36 0.39
N GLY A 48 -2.34 -1.53 -0.79
CA GLY A 48 -1.21 -0.71 -1.19
C GLY A 48 -1.14 -0.37 -2.66
N GLU A 49 -0.57 0.79 -2.93
CA GLU A 49 -0.38 1.38 -4.26
C GLU A 49 1.08 1.79 -4.46
N CYS A 50 1.61 1.53 -5.66
CA CYS A 50 3.01 1.76 -5.99
C CYS A 50 3.16 2.76 -7.13
N LYS A 51 3.64 3.97 -6.84
CA LYS A 51 3.79 5.03 -7.85
C LYS A 51 5.24 5.26 -8.27
N TRP A 52 5.54 4.83 -9.49
CA TRP A 52 6.73 5.22 -10.24
C TRP A 52 6.43 6.45 -11.12
N SER A 53 6.41 7.63 -10.49
CA SER A 53 6.13 8.91 -11.15
C SER A 53 7.20 9.94 -10.81
N LYS A 54 7.22 11.09 -11.52
CA LYS A 54 7.97 12.28 -11.14
C LYS A 54 7.26 13.11 -10.07
N ASN A 55 5.94 12.97 -9.96
CA ASN A 55 5.11 13.75 -9.04
C ASN A 55 5.04 13.08 -7.67
N ASN A 56 4.84 13.91 -6.64
CA ASN A 56 4.55 13.42 -5.30
C ASN A 56 3.19 12.72 -5.26
N VAL A 57 3.09 11.68 -4.45
CA VAL A 57 1.82 11.05 -4.10
C VAL A 57 1.04 11.98 -3.17
N THR A 58 -0.24 12.13 -3.46
CA THR A 58 -1.17 13.01 -2.74
C THR A 58 -2.24 12.20 -2.01
N PHE A 59 -3.05 12.88 -1.18
CA PHE A 59 -4.25 12.30 -0.58
C PHE A 59 -5.25 11.70 -1.57
N THR A 60 -5.28 12.19 -2.81
CA THR A 60 -6.16 11.63 -3.85
C THR A 60 -5.93 10.14 -4.02
N LEU A 61 -4.65 9.70 -4.08
CA LEU A 61 -4.34 8.28 -4.21
C LEU A 61 -4.75 7.47 -2.98
N LEU A 62 -4.63 8.05 -1.79
CA LEU A 62 -5.08 7.39 -0.56
C LEU A 62 -6.60 7.17 -0.58
N ASN A 63 -7.36 8.17 -0.99
CA ASN A 63 -8.82 8.09 -1.06
C ASN A 63 -9.26 7.09 -2.13
N GLU A 64 -8.67 7.12 -3.33
CA GLU A 64 -8.90 6.12 -4.37
C GLU A 64 -8.61 4.70 -3.87
N LEU A 65 -7.53 4.52 -3.11
CA LEU A 65 -7.18 3.23 -2.53
C LEU A 65 -8.20 2.76 -1.48
N LYS A 66 -8.70 3.66 -0.63
CA LYS A 66 -9.78 3.40 0.33
C LYS A 66 -11.06 2.96 -0.38
N GLU A 67 -11.49 3.70 -1.39
CA GLU A 67 -12.67 3.39 -2.20
C GLU A 67 -12.57 2.02 -2.89
N LYS A 68 -11.39 1.67 -3.43
CA LYS A 68 -11.15 0.31 -3.96
C LYS A 68 -11.17 -0.75 -2.85
N GLY A 69 -10.61 -0.44 -1.69
CA GLY A 69 -10.56 -1.32 -0.52
C GLY A 69 -11.95 -1.76 -0.05
N GLU A 70 -12.94 -0.87 -0.08
CA GLU A 70 -14.35 -1.17 0.23
C GLU A 70 -14.94 -2.28 -0.65
N LYS A 71 -14.49 -2.37 -1.90
CA LYS A 71 -14.96 -3.37 -2.88
C LYS A 71 -14.36 -4.77 -2.63
N VAL A 72 -13.27 -4.87 -1.85
CA VAL A 72 -12.63 -6.15 -1.53
C VAL A 72 -13.48 -6.91 -0.52
N ARG A 73 -13.97 -8.10 -0.90
CA ARG A 73 -14.80 -8.96 -0.03
C ARG A 73 -13.95 -9.96 0.72
N TRP A 74 -13.47 -9.56 1.90
CA TRP A 74 -12.70 -10.41 2.80
C TRP A 74 -12.91 -9.98 4.24
N LYS A 75 -13.67 -10.76 5.03
CA LYS A 75 -13.93 -10.52 6.46
C LYS A 75 -14.37 -9.08 6.82
N ASN A 76 -15.12 -8.41 5.95
CA ASN A 76 -15.40 -6.97 6.03
C ASN A 76 -15.94 -6.50 7.40
N GLU A 77 -16.72 -7.33 8.11
CA GLU A 77 -17.26 -6.97 9.44
C GLU A 77 -16.24 -7.01 10.59
N LYS A 78 -15.07 -7.63 10.38
CA LYS A 78 -14.11 -7.95 11.46
C LYS A 78 -12.67 -7.62 11.10
N ARG A 79 -12.42 -7.10 9.89
CA ARG A 79 -11.06 -6.83 9.42
C ARG A 79 -10.59 -5.48 9.94
N GLU A 80 -9.33 -5.43 10.33
CA GLU A 80 -8.60 -4.18 10.50
C GLU A 80 -7.93 -3.84 9.17
N GLU A 81 -8.16 -2.62 8.69
CA GLU A 81 -7.61 -2.14 7.42
C GLU A 81 -6.39 -1.27 7.66
N GLU A 82 -5.36 -1.51 6.87
CA GLU A 82 -4.14 -0.72 6.85
C GLU A 82 -3.82 -0.34 5.40
N TYR A 83 -3.07 0.74 5.23
CA TYR A 83 -2.80 1.37 3.95
C TYR A 83 -1.30 1.58 3.78
N ALA A 84 -0.76 1.23 2.62
CA ALA A 84 0.63 1.49 2.28
C ALA A 84 0.77 2.19 0.93
N LEU A 85 1.37 3.38 0.93
CA LEU A 85 1.67 4.10 -0.31
C LEU A 85 3.18 4.08 -0.55
N PHE A 86 3.58 3.63 -1.74
CA PHE A 86 4.97 3.60 -2.16
C PHE A 86 5.19 4.66 -3.23
N SER A 87 6.23 5.48 -3.10
CA SER A 87 6.50 6.55 -4.04
C SER A 87 7.98 6.67 -4.40
N LYS A 88 8.25 6.74 -5.69
CA LYS A 88 9.58 7.10 -6.20
C LYS A 88 9.96 8.53 -5.79
N SER A 89 9.07 9.49 -6.02
CA SER A 89 9.34 10.92 -5.84
C SER A 89 9.02 11.45 -4.44
N GLY A 90 8.31 10.66 -3.64
CA GLY A 90 7.87 11.05 -2.30
C GLY A 90 6.39 11.46 -2.25
N PHE A 91 6.06 12.22 -1.21
CA PHE A 91 4.68 12.50 -0.78
C PHE A 91 4.47 14.00 -0.57
N THR A 92 3.23 14.47 -0.62
CA THR A 92 2.86 15.80 -0.18
C THR A 92 2.97 15.93 1.35
N GLU A 93 3.03 17.16 1.85
CA GLU A 93 3.29 17.41 3.27
C GLU A 93 2.12 17.03 4.18
N ASP A 94 0.90 17.34 3.73
CA ASP A 94 -0.34 16.91 4.35
C ASP A 94 -0.40 15.37 4.51
N LEU A 95 -0.01 14.61 3.48
CA LEU A 95 0.00 13.15 3.52
C LEU A 95 1.10 12.61 4.45
N ARG A 96 2.25 13.30 4.55
CA ARG A 96 3.29 12.98 5.54
C ARG A 96 2.79 13.20 6.96
N GLN A 97 2.10 14.31 7.21
CA GLN A 97 1.53 14.60 8.51
C GLN A 97 0.53 13.52 8.92
N GLU A 98 -0.41 13.18 8.04
CA GLU A 98 -1.38 12.10 8.28
C GLU A 98 -0.70 10.76 8.60
N ALA A 99 0.31 10.38 7.82
CA ALA A 99 1.05 9.14 8.07
C ALA A 99 1.84 9.16 9.39
N SER A 100 2.17 10.34 9.92
CA SER A 100 2.84 10.46 11.22
C SER A 100 1.88 10.34 12.40
N GLU A 101 0.61 10.69 12.20
CA GLU A 101 -0.43 10.68 13.22
C GLU A 101 -1.25 9.36 13.21
N SER A 102 -1.37 8.73 12.04
CA SER A 102 -2.14 7.50 11.82
C SER A 102 -1.33 6.23 12.08
N LYS A 103 -1.95 5.26 12.77
CA LYS A 103 -1.41 3.90 12.91
C LYS A 103 -1.71 3.00 11.70
N GLU A 104 -2.65 3.42 10.87
CA GLU A 104 -3.20 2.64 9.77
C GLU A 104 -2.54 2.98 8.44
N LEU A 105 -1.99 4.19 8.28
CA LEU A 105 -1.30 4.63 7.09
C LEU A 105 0.22 4.51 7.24
N ARG A 106 0.87 3.88 6.26
CA ARG A 106 2.33 3.85 6.12
C ARG A 106 2.72 4.37 4.75
N ILE A 107 3.76 5.17 4.71
CA ILE A 107 4.31 5.71 3.46
C ILE A 107 5.77 5.30 3.33
N TYR A 108 6.17 4.88 2.14
CA TYR A 108 7.52 4.39 1.86
C TYR A 108 8.07 5.09 0.62
N SER A 109 9.13 5.88 0.81
CA SER A 109 9.88 6.48 -0.28
C SER A 109 10.85 5.48 -0.90
N LEU A 110 11.38 5.81 -2.07
CA LEU A 110 12.45 5.01 -2.68
C LEU A 110 13.65 4.81 -1.73
N LYS A 111 14.02 5.85 -0.96
CA LYS A 111 15.11 5.78 0.02
C LYS A 111 14.82 4.80 1.16
N ASP A 112 13.57 4.61 1.53
CA ASP A 112 13.19 3.66 2.57
C ASP A 112 13.30 2.22 2.07
N LEU A 113 12.95 1.99 0.79
CA LEU A 113 13.13 0.71 0.12
C LEU A 113 14.62 0.38 -0.05
N GLU A 114 15.44 1.33 -0.48
CA GLU A 114 16.89 1.17 -0.67
C GLU A 114 17.62 0.78 0.62
N LYS A 115 17.15 1.23 1.80
CA LYS A 115 17.75 0.87 3.09
C LYS A 115 17.43 -0.54 3.57
N ALA A 116 16.43 -1.18 2.97
CA ALA A 116 15.94 -2.49 3.39
C ALA A 116 16.56 -3.66 2.62
N PHE A 117 17.35 -3.36 1.60
CA PHE A 117 18.16 -4.30 0.80
C PHE A 117 19.63 -3.99 1.00
#